data_AF-A0A382XL52-F1
#
_entry.id   AF-A0A382XL52-F1
#
_cell.length_a   1.000
_cell.length_b   1.000
_cell.length_c   1.000
_cell.angle_alpha   90.00
_cell.angle_beta   90.00
_cell.angle_gamma   90.00
#
_symmetry.space_group_name_H-M   'P 1'
#
loop_
_entity.id
_entity.type
_entity.pdbx_description
1 polymer ?
#
loop_
_entity_poly.entity_id
_entity_poly.type
_entity_poly.pdbx_seq_one_letter_code
_entity_poly.pdbx_strand_id
1 'polypeptide(L)'
;IGFISLNWPKYCDEDRDALLWEATATRDESIRTPLFQELAQMLHDDYLYVFLTHTKWANSFDNSVRGVCEGTTLEGHQIICPYSGRTGFRGVWMSED
;
A
#
# COMPACT_ATOMS: atom_id res chain seq x y z
N ILE A 1 1.69 11.26 22.18
CA ILE A 1 0.79 10.96 21.04
C ILE A 1 -0.29 12.05 20.96
N GLY A 2 -0.45 12.74 19.81
CA GLY A 2 -1.33 13.91 19.64
C GLY A 2 -2.74 13.62 19.08
N PHE A 3 -3.57 14.66 18.92
CA PHE A 3 -4.98 14.57 18.46
C PHE A 3 -5.13 13.99 17.05
N ILE A 4 -4.19 14.26 16.15
CA ILE A 4 -4.11 13.66 14.80
C ILE A 4 -2.94 12.67 14.80
N SER A 5 -3.12 11.53 15.48
CA SER A 5 -2.14 10.45 15.43
C SER A 5 -2.62 9.34 14.51
N LEU A 6 -1.74 8.91 13.61
CA LEU A 6 -1.92 7.68 12.84
C LEU A 6 -1.71 6.41 13.69
N ASN A 7 -1.10 6.53 14.89
CA ASN A 7 -1.06 5.46 15.88
C ASN A 7 -2.39 5.42 16.65
N TRP A 8 -3.42 4.85 16.02
CA TRP A 8 -4.78 4.79 16.55
C TRP A 8 -4.87 4.06 17.91
N PRO A 9 -4.14 2.94 18.14
CA PRO A 9 -4.09 2.28 19.44
C PRO A 9 -3.42 3.10 20.55
N LYS A 10 -2.67 4.15 20.20
CA LYS A 10 -1.89 4.98 21.12
C LYS A 10 -0.94 4.18 22.02
N TYR A 11 -0.45 3.04 21.53
CA TYR A 11 0.48 2.16 22.22
C TYR A 11 1.93 2.50 21.85
N CYS A 12 2.76 2.75 22.87
CA CYS A 12 4.18 3.04 22.73
C CYS A 12 5.00 1.81 23.13
N ASP A 13 5.90 1.38 22.26
CA ASP A 13 6.84 0.30 22.50
C ASP A 13 8.17 0.72 21.86
N GLU A 14 9.19 0.95 22.68
CA GLU A 14 10.48 1.47 22.23
C GLU A 14 11.26 0.45 21.41
N ASP A 15 11.12 -0.85 21.70
CA ASP A 15 11.80 -1.92 20.99
C ASP A 15 11.19 -2.10 19.60
N ARG A 16 9.86 -2.08 19.50
CA ARG A 16 9.14 -2.09 18.22
C ARG A 16 9.50 -0.88 17.37
N ASP A 17 9.57 0.30 17.98
CA ASP A 17 9.90 1.52 17.27
C ASP A 17 11.36 1.49 16.77
N ALA A 18 12.32 0.97 17.55
CA ALA A 18 13.70 0.75 17.12
C ALA A 18 13.79 -0.24 15.95
N LEU A 19 13.04 -1.34 16.01
CA LEU A 19 12.99 -2.35 14.95
C LEU A 19 12.39 -1.77 13.65
N LEU A 20 11.36 -0.93 13.75
CA LEU A 20 10.80 -0.21 12.60
C LEU A 20 11.80 0.79 12.00
N TRP A 21 12.58 1.47 12.84
CA TRP A 21 13.67 2.33 12.36
C TRP A 21 14.73 1.54 11.59
N GLU A 22 15.14 0.39 12.09
CA GLU A 22 16.09 -0.50 11.38
C GLU A 22 15.52 -0.98 10.04
N ALA A 23 14.28 -1.48 10.03
CA ALA A 23 13.62 -1.99 8.84
C ALA A 23 13.47 -0.93 7.73
N THR A 24 13.29 0.34 8.11
CA THR A 24 13.14 1.46 7.18
C THR A 24 14.48 2.08 6.73
N ALA A 25 15.59 1.77 7.41
CA ALA A 25 16.91 2.26 7.08
C ALA A 25 17.56 1.56 5.87
N THR A 26 17.01 0.42 5.44
CA THR A 26 17.55 -0.39 4.33
C THR A 26 16.55 -0.61 3.19
N ARG A 27 17.10 -0.90 2.00
CA ARG A 27 16.35 -1.40 0.83
C ARG A 27 16.71 -2.85 0.47
N ASP A 28 17.59 -3.47 1.23
CA ASP A 28 17.93 -4.88 1.04
C ASP A 28 16.82 -5.76 1.62
N GLU A 29 16.11 -6.47 0.75
CA GLU A 29 14.98 -7.32 1.13
C GLU A 29 15.38 -8.49 2.03
N SER A 30 16.63 -8.96 1.95
CA SER A 30 17.12 -10.06 2.81
C SER A 30 17.23 -9.65 4.27
N ILE A 31 17.46 -8.36 4.52
CA ILE A 31 17.50 -7.76 5.87
C ILE A 31 16.10 -7.26 6.23
N ARG A 32 15.42 -6.58 5.31
CA ARG A 32 14.16 -5.90 5.57
C ARG A 32 12.99 -6.85 5.81
N THR A 33 12.90 -7.95 5.07
CA THR A 33 11.80 -8.92 5.19
C THR A 33 11.65 -9.50 6.59
N PRO A 34 12.71 -10.09 7.22
CA PRO A 34 12.57 -10.65 8.56
C PRO A 34 12.20 -9.61 9.62
N LEU A 35 12.71 -8.37 9.52
CA LEU A 35 12.37 -7.29 10.46
C LEU A 35 10.87 -6.93 10.40
N PHE A 36 10.29 -6.84 9.20
CA PHE A 36 8.85 -6.59 9.06
C PHE A 36 7.98 -7.76 9.50
N GLN A 37 8.47 -9.00 9.41
CA GLN A 37 7.77 -10.17 9.94
C GLN A 37 7.75 -10.14 11.48
N GLU A 38 8.86 -9.77 12.11
CA GLU A 38 8.94 -9.61 13.56
C GLU A 38 8.05 -8.47 14.06
N LEU A 39 8.06 -7.31 13.39
CA LEU A 39 7.13 -6.21 13.68
C LEU A 39 5.67 -6.66 13.62
N ALA A 40 5.30 -7.46 12.61
CA ALA A 40 3.95 -7.99 12.48
C ALA A 40 3.59 -8.95 13.63
N GLN A 41 4.56 -9.75 14.11
CA GLN A 41 4.39 -10.63 15.25
C GLN A 41 4.19 -9.83 16.55
N MET A 42 4.98 -8.77 16.78
CA MET A 42 4.79 -7.89 17.95
C MET A 42 3.39 -7.28 17.97
N LEU A 43 2.91 -6.76 16.83
CA LEU A 43 1.54 -6.22 16.71
C LEU A 43 0.46 -7.26 17.03
N HIS A 44 0.70 -8.53 16.70
CA HIS A 44 -0.20 -9.64 17.00
C HIS A 44 -0.19 -9.97 18.50
N ASP A 45 0.99 -10.13 19.09
CA ASP A 45 1.17 -10.53 20.49
C ASP A 45 0.68 -9.45 21.47
N ASP A 46 0.77 -8.18 21.08
CA ASP A 46 0.23 -7.03 21.83
C ASP A 46 -1.29 -6.86 21.66
N TYR A 47 -1.94 -7.62 20.76
CA TYR A 47 -3.38 -7.52 20.45
C TYR A 47 -3.83 -6.10 20.07
N LEU A 48 -2.98 -5.30 19.40
CA LEU A 48 -3.29 -3.89 19.10
C LEU A 48 -4.39 -3.72 18.05
N TYR A 49 -4.55 -4.70 17.15
CA TYR A 49 -5.50 -4.67 16.05
C TYR A 49 -6.22 -6.00 15.88
N VAL A 50 -7.49 -5.94 15.51
CA VAL A 50 -8.25 -7.08 14.99
C VAL A 50 -8.37 -6.89 13.47
N PHE A 51 -7.54 -7.59 12.70
CA PHE A 51 -7.60 -7.54 11.24
C PHE A 51 -8.74 -8.42 10.72
N LEU A 52 -9.78 -7.79 10.15
CA LEU A 52 -10.97 -8.50 9.67
C LEU A 52 -10.85 -8.97 8.21
N THR A 53 -10.22 -8.17 7.36
CA THR A 53 -10.10 -8.46 5.92
C THR A 53 -8.93 -7.73 5.28
N HIS A 54 -8.42 -8.28 4.19
CA HIS A 54 -7.53 -7.60 3.27
C HIS A 54 -8.35 -7.08 2.07
N THR A 55 -8.69 -5.80 2.09
CA THR A 55 -9.54 -5.21 1.04
C THR A 55 -8.72 -4.85 -0.20
N LYS A 56 -9.01 -5.53 -1.32
CA LYS A 56 -8.59 -5.06 -2.64
C LYS A 56 -9.46 -3.87 -3.04
N TRP A 57 -8.85 -2.79 -3.51
CA TRP A 57 -9.58 -1.66 -4.03
C TRP A 57 -10.04 -1.97 -5.45
N ALA A 58 -11.35 -2.06 -5.64
CA ALA A 58 -11.96 -2.19 -6.94
C ALA A 58 -12.11 -0.79 -7.56
N ASN A 59 -11.77 -0.66 -8.83
CA ASN A 59 -12.08 0.52 -9.62
C ASN A 59 -13.22 0.16 -10.57
N SER A 60 -14.17 1.07 -10.73
CA SER A 60 -15.23 0.97 -11.72
C SER A 60 -15.20 2.23 -12.56
N PHE A 61 -15.32 2.04 -13.86
CA PHE A 61 -15.29 3.12 -14.84
C PHE A 61 -16.59 3.07 -15.64
N ASP A 62 -17.06 4.23 -16.07
CA ASP A 62 -18.25 4.31 -16.92
C ASP A 62 -17.98 3.65 -18.29
N ASN A 63 -19.05 3.24 -18.97
CA ASN A 63 -18.97 2.64 -20.30
C ASN A 63 -18.43 3.61 -21.37
N SER A 64 -18.38 4.92 -21.12
CA SER A 64 -17.72 5.94 -21.96
C SER A 64 -16.22 6.06 -21.71
N VAL A 65 -15.69 5.47 -20.62
CA VAL A 65 -14.26 5.56 -20.31
C VAL A 65 -13.48 4.55 -21.13
N ARG A 66 -12.36 5.01 -21.70
CA ARG A 66 -11.48 4.27 -22.60
C ARG A 66 -10.04 4.37 -22.14
N GLY A 67 -9.19 3.47 -22.63
CA GLY A 67 -7.74 3.52 -22.37
C GLY A 67 -7.30 3.05 -20.98
N VAL A 68 -8.20 2.52 -20.15
CA VAL A 68 -7.97 2.16 -18.74
C VAL A 68 -6.79 1.19 -18.54
N CYS A 69 -6.62 0.21 -19.43
CA CYS A 69 -5.55 -0.80 -19.34
C CYS A 69 -4.69 -0.86 -20.61
N GLU A 70 -4.76 0.18 -21.43
CA GLU A 70 -4.17 0.24 -22.78
C GLU A 70 -2.93 1.15 -22.83
N GLY A 71 -2.67 1.92 -21.77
CA GLY A 71 -1.54 2.83 -21.70
C GLY A 71 -0.19 2.10 -21.77
N THR A 72 0.76 2.65 -22.53
CA THR A 72 2.15 2.20 -22.59
C THR A 72 3.11 3.31 -22.19
N THR A 73 4.29 2.95 -21.67
CA THR A 73 5.39 3.90 -21.47
C THR A 73 5.97 4.30 -22.83
N LEU A 74 6.79 5.38 -22.85
CA LEU A 74 7.50 5.79 -24.07
C LEU A 74 8.43 4.69 -24.63
N GLU A 75 8.82 3.74 -23.78
CA GLU A 75 9.66 2.59 -24.12
C GLU A 75 8.84 1.36 -24.56
N GLY A 76 7.51 1.47 -24.62
CA GLY A 76 6.61 0.40 -25.07
C GLY A 76 6.16 -0.59 -23.99
N HIS A 77 6.54 -0.40 -22.73
CA HIS A 77 6.09 -1.25 -21.63
C HIS A 77 4.63 -0.95 -21.26
N GLN A 78 3.80 -1.98 -21.05
CA GLN A 78 2.41 -1.78 -20.61
C GLN A 78 2.37 -1.12 -19.23
N ILE A 79 1.61 -0.03 -19.09
CA ILE A 79 1.34 0.61 -17.81
C ILE A 79 0.40 -0.32 -17.03
N ILE A 80 0.68 -0.47 -15.73
CA ILE A 80 -0.13 -1.29 -14.83
C ILE A 80 -1.60 -0.85 -14.90
N CYS A 81 -2.46 -1.76 -15.36
CA CYS A 81 -3.92 -1.63 -15.31
C CYS A 81 -4.36 -1.39 -13.85
N PRO A 82 -5.41 -0.58 -13.59
CA PRO A 82 -5.80 -0.23 -12.24
C PRO A 82 -5.95 -1.45 -11.33
N TYR A 83 -5.05 -1.55 -10.35
CA TYR A 83 -4.94 -2.73 -9.48
C TYR A 83 -4.65 -2.31 -8.05
N SER A 84 -5.46 -2.83 -7.13
CA SER A 84 -5.24 -2.69 -5.68
C SER A 84 -5.00 -1.25 -5.22
N GLY A 85 -5.76 -0.30 -5.78
CA GLY A 85 -5.72 1.12 -5.39
C GLY A 85 -4.66 1.93 -6.13
N ARG A 86 -3.89 1.30 -7.02
CA ARG A 86 -2.99 1.99 -7.95
C ARG A 86 -3.72 2.18 -9.27
N THR A 87 -3.94 3.43 -9.66
CA THR A 87 -4.61 3.80 -10.90
C THR A 87 -3.74 4.81 -11.64
N GLY A 88 -3.39 4.52 -12.88
CA GLY A 88 -2.74 5.48 -13.79
C GLY A 88 -3.77 6.08 -14.74
N PHE A 89 -3.83 7.41 -14.82
CA PHE A 89 -4.75 8.11 -15.74
C PHE A 89 -4.08 8.54 -17.05
N ARG A 90 -2.82 8.15 -17.26
CA ARG A 90 -2.09 8.44 -18.50
C ARG A 90 -2.68 7.58 -19.62
N GLY A 91 -3.32 8.23 -20.59
CA GLY A 91 -3.98 7.56 -21.72
C GLY A 91 -5.43 7.18 -21.46
N VAL A 92 -5.99 7.52 -20.29
CA VAL A 92 -7.42 7.38 -20.02
C VAL A 92 -8.17 8.59 -20.56
N TRP A 93 -9.26 8.36 -21.26
CA TRP A 93 -10.10 9.40 -21.86
C TRP A 93 -11.57 8.99 -21.83
N MET A 94 -12.46 9.95 -22.08
CA MET A 94 -13.91 9.72 -22.17
C MET A 94 -14.36 9.92 -23.61
N SER A 95 -15.10 8.97 -24.16
CA SER A 95 -15.82 9.16 -25.42
C SER A 95 -17.04 10.05 -25.20
N GLU A 96 -17.44 10.79 -26.23
CA GLU A 96 -18.66 11.62 -26.21
C GLU A 96 -19.95 10.81 -26.50
N ASP A 97 -19.82 9.49 -26.70
CA ASP A 97 -20.92 8.55 -26.98
C ASP A 97 -21.86 8.31 -25.78
#